data_AF-A0AA35NLE5-F1
#
_entry.id   AF-A0AA35NLE5-F1
#
_cell.length_a   1.000
_cell.length_b   1.000
_cell.length_c   1.000
_cell.angle_alpha   90.00
_cell.angle_beta   90.00
_cell.angle_gamma   90.00
#
_symmetry.space_group_name_H-M   'P 1'
#
loop_
_entity.id
_entity.type
_entity.pdbx_description
1 polymer ?
#
loop_
_entity_poly.entity_id
_entity_poly.type
_entity_poly.pdbx_seq_one_letter_code
_entity_poly.pdbx_strand_id
1 'polypeptide(L)'
;MNGYSLLSRSFHQSTKPLFNLSSILLKASKRTQLRNELIKQGPKRPTSAYFLFLQDHRSQFAKENPTLRPSEISKIAGEKWQTLKSDIKDKYISQRKELYSEYQKAKKEFDDKLPPKRPAGPFIKYANEVRSKVFAQHPDKSQLELMKVIGDKWQSLDQNTKNKYIQEYKKAIQEYNALFPLN
;
A
#
# COMPACT_ATOMS: atom_id res chain seq x y z
N MET A 1 26.60 1.98 63.45
CA MET A 1 26.57 3.28 62.76
C MET A 1 26.83 3.06 61.28
N ASN A 2 25.81 3.31 60.45
CA ASN A 2 25.87 3.86 59.09
C ASN A 2 24.49 3.66 58.48
N GLY A 3 23.66 4.69 58.65
CA GLY A 3 22.37 4.80 57.99
C GLY A 3 22.54 5.34 56.58
N TYR A 4 21.66 4.88 55.69
CA TYR A 4 21.29 5.65 54.50
C TYR A 4 19.78 5.58 54.34
N SER A 5 19.17 6.75 54.46
CA SER A 5 17.76 7.04 54.25
C SER A 5 17.44 7.10 52.76
N LEU A 6 16.25 6.57 52.43
CA LEU A 6 15.23 7.14 51.55
C LEU A 6 15.68 8.12 50.44
N LEU A 7 15.44 7.75 49.19
CA LEU A 7 14.73 8.62 48.25
C LEU A 7 13.89 7.76 47.29
N SER A 8 12.58 7.75 47.57
CA SER A 8 11.52 7.28 46.69
C SER A 8 11.60 8.01 45.34
N ARG A 9 12.03 7.31 44.27
CA ARG A 9 11.84 7.78 42.90
C ARG A 9 10.38 7.55 42.53
N SER A 10 9.53 8.52 42.83
CA SER A 10 8.22 8.65 42.21
C SER A 10 8.38 8.76 40.70
N PHE A 11 8.27 7.63 40.00
CA PHE A 11 7.99 7.59 38.58
C PHE A 11 6.61 8.23 38.38
N HIS A 12 6.59 9.52 38.04
CA HIS A 12 5.42 10.13 37.42
C HIS A 12 5.23 9.47 36.04
N GLN A 13 4.54 8.33 36.01
CA GLN A 13 3.87 7.89 34.79
C GLN A 13 2.80 8.95 34.51
N SER A 14 3.07 9.81 33.54
CA SER A 14 2.03 10.64 32.92
C SER A 14 1.01 9.70 32.28
N THR A 15 -0.03 9.36 33.03
CA THR A 15 -1.20 8.62 32.55
C THR A 15 -1.99 9.54 31.63
N LYS A 16 -1.53 9.68 30.39
CA LYS A 16 -2.40 10.16 29.32
C LYS A 16 -3.60 9.20 29.26
N PRO A 17 -4.85 9.69 29.29
CA PRO A 17 -6.01 8.84 29.40
C PRO A 17 -6.08 7.95 28.15
N LEU A 18 -5.82 6.65 28.33
CA LEU A 18 -5.92 5.60 27.30
C LEU A 18 -7.37 5.37 26.83
N PHE A 19 -8.33 6.12 27.35
CA PHE A 19 -9.77 5.85 27.26
C PHE A 19 -10.42 6.09 25.88
N ASN A 20 -9.68 6.55 24.87
CA ASN A 20 -10.24 6.78 23.54
C ASN A 20 -9.38 6.22 22.39
N LEU A 21 -8.15 5.77 22.66
CA LEU A 21 -7.28 5.27 21.58
C LEU A 21 -7.76 3.92 21.06
N SER A 22 -8.28 3.03 21.92
CA SER A 22 -8.81 1.72 21.50
C SER A 22 -10.02 1.86 20.57
N SER A 23 -10.96 2.76 20.88
CA SER A 23 -12.15 3.00 20.05
C SER A 23 -11.79 3.68 18.72
N ILE A 24 -10.84 4.64 18.72
CA ILE A 24 -10.33 5.30 17.51
C ILE A 24 -9.59 4.29 16.61
N LEU A 25 -8.77 3.41 17.20
CA LEU A 25 -8.06 2.36 16.47
C LEU A 25 -9.02 1.30 15.92
N LEU A 26 -10.03 0.91 16.68
CA LEU A 26 -11.08 0.00 16.22
C LEU A 26 -11.87 0.61 15.05
N LYS A 27 -12.22 1.89 15.13
CA LYS A 27 -12.86 2.66 14.04
C LYS A 27 -11.99 2.79 12.80
N ALA A 28 -10.68 3.01 12.97
CA ALA A 28 -9.72 3.08 11.86
C ALA A 28 -9.53 1.71 11.18
N SER A 29 -9.55 0.62 11.96
CA SER A 29 -9.52 -0.75 11.46
C SER A 29 -10.75 -1.08 10.61
N LYS A 30 -11.96 -0.76 11.10
CA LYS A 30 -13.22 -0.94 10.36
C LYS A 30 -13.24 -0.21 9.01
N ARG A 31 -12.77 1.05 8.96
CA ARG A 31 -12.64 1.79 7.68
C ARG A 31 -11.71 1.10 6.69
N THR A 32 -10.61 0.55 7.19
CA THR A 32 -9.63 -0.17 6.36
C THR A 32 -10.24 -1.45 5.80
N GLN A 33 -10.98 -2.20 6.62
CA GLN A 33 -11.72 -3.40 6.20
C GLN A 33 -12.73 -3.08 5.10
N LEU A 34 -13.60 -2.08 5.32
CA LEU A 34 -14.58 -1.63 4.32
C LEU A 34 -13.90 -1.23 3.00
N ARG A 35 -12.82 -0.44 3.06
CA ARG A 35 -12.09 -0.05 1.84
C ARG A 35 -11.50 -1.26 1.11
N ASN A 36 -10.97 -2.24 1.84
CA ASN A 36 -10.42 -3.45 1.23
C ASN A 36 -11.51 -4.31 0.58
N GLU A 37 -12.69 -4.40 1.19
CA GLU A 37 -13.86 -5.09 0.62
C GLU A 37 -14.32 -4.42 -0.68
N LEU A 38 -14.41 -3.09 -0.70
CA LEU A 38 -14.69 -2.34 -1.92
C LEU A 38 -13.62 -2.60 -2.99
N ILE A 39 -12.34 -2.54 -2.63
CA ILE A 39 -11.23 -2.82 -3.56
C ILE A 39 -11.34 -4.22 -4.17
N LYS A 40 -11.83 -5.23 -3.41
CA LYS A 40 -12.03 -6.60 -3.91
C LYS A 40 -13.12 -6.69 -4.99
N GLN A 41 -14.09 -5.80 -4.97
CA GLN A 41 -15.17 -5.68 -5.96
C GLN A 41 -14.78 -4.80 -7.16
N GLY A 42 -13.67 -4.07 -7.07
CA GLY A 42 -13.18 -3.20 -8.13
C GLY A 42 -12.64 -3.96 -9.35
N PRO A 43 -12.21 -3.21 -10.39
CA PRO A 43 -11.67 -3.82 -11.61
C PRO A 43 -10.47 -4.69 -11.27
N LYS A 44 -10.42 -5.88 -11.88
CA LYS A 44 -9.36 -6.86 -11.69
C LYS A 44 -8.31 -6.75 -12.77
N ARG A 45 -7.07 -7.08 -12.41
CA ARG A 45 -5.97 -7.11 -13.38
C ARG A 45 -6.30 -8.09 -14.51
N PRO A 46 -6.07 -7.73 -15.78
CA PRO A 46 -6.26 -8.65 -16.89
C PRO A 46 -5.29 -9.82 -16.79
N THR A 47 -5.70 -10.94 -17.35
CA THR A 47 -4.85 -12.14 -17.42
C THR A 47 -3.61 -11.89 -18.27
N SER A 48 -2.54 -12.67 -18.06
CA SER A 48 -1.27 -12.50 -18.80
C SER A 48 -1.37 -12.90 -20.27
N ALA A 49 -0.44 -12.45 -21.12
CA ALA A 49 -0.37 -12.84 -22.53
C ALA A 49 -0.35 -14.37 -22.74
N TYR A 50 0.41 -15.11 -21.92
CA TYR A 50 0.42 -16.57 -21.95
C TYR A 50 -0.95 -17.18 -21.67
N PHE A 51 -1.69 -16.61 -20.69
CA PHE A 51 -3.00 -17.12 -20.34
C PHE A 51 -4.07 -16.79 -21.39
N LEU A 52 -3.93 -15.68 -22.14
CA LEU A 52 -4.75 -15.41 -23.33
C LEU A 52 -4.52 -16.49 -24.39
N PHE A 53 -3.26 -16.80 -24.70
CA PHE A 53 -2.90 -17.90 -25.59
C PHE A 53 -3.46 -19.25 -25.12
N LEU A 54 -3.30 -19.56 -23.82
CA LEU A 54 -3.81 -20.79 -23.23
C LEU A 54 -5.33 -20.87 -23.33
N GLN A 55 -6.05 -19.78 -23.10
CA GLN A 55 -7.52 -19.76 -23.20
C GLN A 55 -8.00 -20.11 -24.61
N ASP A 56 -7.35 -19.58 -25.65
CA ASP A 56 -7.68 -19.86 -27.04
C ASP A 56 -7.38 -21.32 -27.44
N HIS A 57 -6.25 -21.86 -26.96
CA HIS A 57 -5.73 -23.16 -27.42
C HIS A 57 -6.01 -24.33 -26.47
N ARG A 58 -6.57 -24.09 -25.28
CA ARG A 58 -6.82 -25.14 -24.27
C ARG A 58 -7.69 -26.26 -24.81
N SER A 59 -8.75 -25.92 -25.53
CA SER A 59 -9.66 -26.91 -26.14
C SER A 59 -8.98 -27.73 -27.22
N GLN A 60 -8.06 -27.13 -27.98
CA GLN A 60 -7.25 -27.84 -28.95
C GLN A 60 -6.29 -28.81 -28.25
N PHE A 61 -5.57 -28.37 -27.23
CA PHE A 61 -4.64 -29.24 -26.49
C PHE A 61 -5.35 -30.37 -25.76
N ALA A 62 -6.58 -30.14 -25.27
CA ALA A 62 -7.41 -31.18 -24.66
C ALA A 62 -7.90 -32.21 -25.69
N LYS A 63 -8.23 -31.80 -26.93
CA LYS A 63 -8.60 -32.72 -28.01
C LYS A 63 -7.40 -33.52 -28.53
N GLU A 64 -6.23 -32.89 -28.62
CA GLU A 64 -4.98 -33.56 -29.01
C GLU A 64 -4.51 -34.54 -27.92
N ASN A 65 -4.85 -34.30 -26.66
CA ASN A 65 -4.41 -35.09 -25.51
C ASN A 65 -5.57 -35.45 -24.56
N PRO A 66 -6.55 -36.25 -25.01
CA PRO A 66 -7.77 -36.51 -24.24
C PRO A 66 -7.54 -37.33 -22.97
N THR A 67 -6.42 -38.06 -22.89
CA THR A 67 -6.05 -38.92 -21.75
C THR A 67 -5.26 -38.17 -20.67
N LEU A 68 -4.72 -36.99 -20.99
CA LEU A 68 -3.86 -36.25 -20.06
C LEU A 68 -4.65 -35.41 -19.06
N ARG A 69 -4.07 -35.23 -17.88
CA ARG A 69 -4.67 -34.38 -16.85
C ARG A 69 -4.55 -32.90 -17.24
N PRO A 70 -5.48 -32.04 -16.80
CA PRO A 70 -5.40 -30.59 -17.07
C PRO A 70 -4.08 -29.92 -16.66
N SER A 71 -3.40 -30.45 -15.63
CA SER A 71 -2.08 -29.98 -15.18
C SER A 71 -0.98 -30.31 -16.19
N GLU A 72 -1.02 -31.48 -16.82
CA GLU A 72 -0.07 -31.92 -17.85
C GLU A 72 -0.28 -31.14 -19.15
N ILE A 73 -1.53 -30.91 -19.53
CA ILE A 73 -1.89 -30.03 -20.67
C ILE A 73 -1.31 -28.62 -20.47
N SER A 74 -1.34 -28.11 -19.24
CA SER A 74 -0.79 -26.78 -18.93
C SER A 74 0.74 -26.74 -19.02
N LYS A 75 1.44 -27.85 -18.77
CA LYS A 75 2.90 -27.94 -18.97
C LYS A 75 3.25 -27.91 -20.46
N ILE A 76 2.54 -28.71 -21.27
CA ILE A 76 2.72 -28.76 -22.73
C ILE A 76 2.44 -27.38 -23.34
N ALA A 77 1.38 -26.69 -22.89
CA ALA A 77 1.08 -25.34 -23.36
C ALA A 77 2.18 -24.33 -22.99
N GLY A 78 2.80 -24.48 -21.81
CA GLY A 78 3.95 -23.68 -21.39
C GLY A 78 5.17 -23.88 -22.29
N GLU A 79 5.48 -25.13 -22.63
CA GLU A 79 6.56 -25.49 -23.56
C GLU A 79 6.29 -24.95 -24.97
N LYS A 80 5.06 -25.16 -25.48
CA LYS A 80 4.60 -24.59 -26.77
C LYS A 80 4.68 -23.08 -26.77
N TRP A 81 4.35 -22.41 -25.65
CA TRP A 81 4.52 -20.97 -25.53
C TRP A 81 6.00 -20.56 -25.62
N GLN A 82 6.93 -21.27 -24.99
CA GLN A 82 8.36 -20.91 -25.10
C GLN A 82 8.90 -21.07 -26.53
N THR A 83 8.49 -22.10 -27.25
CA THR A 83 8.92 -22.37 -28.64
C THR A 83 8.12 -21.62 -29.70
N LEU A 84 7.05 -20.92 -29.31
CA LEU A 84 6.22 -20.14 -30.23
C LEU A 84 7.02 -19.01 -30.89
N LYS A 85 6.76 -18.77 -32.18
CA LYS A 85 7.34 -17.67 -32.95
C LYS A 85 7.06 -16.31 -32.29
N SER A 86 8.00 -15.37 -32.41
CA SER A 86 7.88 -14.00 -31.89
C SER A 86 6.59 -13.34 -32.34
N ASP A 87 6.25 -13.43 -33.61
CA ASP A 87 5.11 -12.71 -34.19
C ASP A 87 3.77 -13.11 -33.54
N ILE A 88 3.62 -14.39 -33.19
CA ILE A 88 2.42 -14.88 -32.53
C ILE A 88 2.43 -14.48 -31.04
N LYS A 89 3.59 -14.51 -30.38
CA LYS A 89 3.71 -14.00 -29.00
C LYS A 89 3.38 -12.51 -28.92
N ASP A 90 3.88 -11.72 -29.88
CA ASP A 90 3.72 -10.28 -29.93
C ASP A 90 2.26 -9.87 -30.09
N LYS A 91 1.45 -10.66 -30.82
CA LYS A 91 -0.01 -10.50 -30.86
C LYS A 91 -0.62 -10.55 -29.45
N TYR A 92 -0.31 -11.59 -28.67
CA TYR A 92 -0.85 -11.75 -27.31
C TYR A 92 -0.28 -10.73 -26.31
N ILE A 93 0.98 -10.33 -26.47
CA ILE A 93 1.61 -9.26 -25.67
C ILE A 93 0.93 -7.92 -25.96
N SER A 94 0.61 -7.63 -27.23
CA SER A 94 -0.10 -6.41 -27.63
C SER A 94 -1.52 -6.39 -27.09
N GLN A 95 -2.27 -7.48 -27.24
CA GLN A 95 -3.60 -7.63 -26.62
C GLN A 95 -3.56 -7.45 -25.10
N ARG A 96 -2.55 -8.03 -24.43
CA ARG A 96 -2.36 -7.85 -22.98
C ARG A 96 -2.14 -6.38 -22.61
N LYS A 97 -1.35 -5.66 -23.42
CA LYS A 97 -1.00 -4.25 -23.20
C LYS A 97 -2.23 -3.36 -23.33
N GLU A 98 -3.06 -3.58 -24.34
CA GLU A 98 -4.34 -2.89 -24.54
C GLU A 98 -5.28 -3.12 -23.35
N LEU A 99 -5.52 -4.38 -22.99
CA LEU A 99 -6.34 -4.74 -21.82
C LEU A 99 -5.78 -4.14 -20.52
N TYR A 100 -4.45 -4.00 -20.39
CA TYR A 100 -3.86 -3.36 -19.21
C TYR A 100 -4.12 -1.86 -19.17
N SER A 101 -4.03 -1.18 -20.31
CA SER A 101 -4.31 0.24 -20.44
C SER A 101 -5.76 0.55 -20.06
N GLU A 102 -6.71 -0.25 -20.55
CA GLU A 102 -8.12 -0.15 -20.17
C GLU A 102 -8.32 -0.41 -18.67
N TYR A 103 -7.69 -1.46 -18.15
CA TYR A 103 -7.69 -1.74 -16.71
C TYR A 103 -7.14 -0.57 -15.89
N GLN A 104 -6.06 0.08 -16.32
CA GLN A 104 -5.47 1.22 -15.62
C GLN A 104 -6.43 2.42 -15.57
N LYS A 105 -7.13 2.70 -16.68
CA LYS A 105 -8.17 3.75 -16.72
C LYS A 105 -9.31 3.42 -15.77
N ALA A 106 -9.90 2.23 -15.88
CA ALA A 106 -10.99 1.78 -15.02
C ALA A 106 -10.57 1.75 -13.54
N LYS A 107 -9.33 1.33 -13.24
CA LYS A 107 -8.80 1.26 -11.88
C LYS A 107 -8.61 2.66 -11.29
N LYS A 108 -8.14 3.63 -12.08
CA LYS A 108 -8.02 5.02 -11.65
C LYS A 108 -9.40 5.60 -11.31
N GLU A 109 -10.37 5.47 -12.21
CA GLU A 109 -11.75 5.95 -11.97
C GLU A 109 -12.40 5.28 -10.75
N PHE A 110 -12.15 3.99 -10.54
CA PHE A 110 -12.61 3.26 -9.37
C PHE A 110 -11.93 3.77 -8.09
N ASP A 111 -10.61 3.95 -8.10
CA ASP A 111 -9.85 4.38 -6.92
C ASP A 111 -10.18 5.82 -6.50
N ASP A 112 -10.54 6.69 -7.45
CA ASP A 112 -11.01 8.07 -7.21
C ASP A 112 -12.39 8.10 -6.52
N LYS A 113 -13.23 7.07 -6.74
CA LYS A 113 -14.54 6.91 -6.08
C LYS A 113 -14.45 6.27 -4.70
N LEU A 114 -13.30 5.68 -4.34
CA LEU A 114 -13.16 5.04 -3.03
C LEU A 114 -13.11 6.08 -1.91
N PRO A 115 -13.67 5.76 -0.71
CA PRO A 115 -13.58 6.64 0.44
C PRO A 115 -12.14 7.08 0.70
N PRO A 116 -11.85 8.38 0.82
CA PRO A 116 -10.48 8.87 0.86
C PRO A 116 -9.71 8.27 2.03
N LYS A 117 -8.40 8.11 1.85
CA LYS A 117 -7.52 7.72 2.95
C LYS A 117 -7.46 8.85 3.98
N ARG A 118 -7.21 8.47 5.23
CA ARG A 118 -6.97 9.44 6.30
C ARG A 118 -5.82 10.37 5.91
N PRO A 119 -5.86 11.66 6.31
CA PRO A 119 -4.76 12.57 6.07
C PRO A 119 -3.47 12.03 6.70
N ALA A 120 -2.35 12.28 6.03
CA ALA A 120 -1.03 11.89 6.52
C ALA A 120 -0.73 12.58 7.86
N GLY A 121 -0.14 11.83 8.80
CA GLY A 121 0.25 12.36 10.10
C GLY A 121 1.36 13.42 10.03
N PRO A 122 1.63 14.15 11.14
CA PRO A 122 2.58 15.26 11.18
C PRO A 122 3.98 14.90 10.67
N PHE A 123 4.53 13.76 11.15
CA PHE A 123 5.83 13.27 10.70
C PHE A 123 5.86 12.97 9.20
N ILE A 124 4.80 12.38 8.64
CA ILE A 124 4.77 12.02 7.21
C ILE A 124 4.69 13.27 6.34
N LYS A 125 3.93 14.29 6.78
CA LYS A 125 3.88 15.61 6.12
C LYS A 125 5.27 16.24 6.07
N TYR A 126 5.94 16.34 7.23
CA TYR A 126 7.33 16.80 7.30
C TYR A 126 8.27 15.96 6.43
N ALA A 127 8.19 14.63 6.55
CA ALA A 127 9.05 13.72 5.82
C ALA A 127 8.93 13.93 4.31
N ASN A 128 7.73 14.12 3.78
CA ASN A 128 7.54 14.37 2.34
C ASN A 128 8.19 15.68 1.87
N GLU A 129 8.24 16.71 2.70
CA GLU A 129 8.87 18.00 2.38
C GLU A 129 10.40 17.90 2.40
N VAL A 130 10.97 17.16 3.35
CA VAL A 130 12.43 17.04 3.49
C VAL A 130 13.03 15.87 2.73
N ARG A 131 12.24 14.88 2.29
CA ARG A 131 12.73 13.65 1.63
C ARG A 131 13.62 13.95 0.44
N SER A 132 13.23 14.87 -0.43
CA SER A 132 14.01 15.27 -1.60
C SER A 132 15.35 15.89 -1.21
N LYS A 133 15.37 16.74 -0.19
CA LYS A 133 16.59 17.38 0.33
C LYS A 133 17.53 16.37 0.98
N VAL A 134 17.00 15.45 1.79
CA VAL A 134 17.83 14.42 2.43
C VAL A 134 18.35 13.41 1.40
N PHE A 135 17.56 13.07 0.39
CA PHE A 135 18.01 12.24 -0.73
C PHE A 135 19.14 12.91 -1.52
N ALA A 136 19.03 14.20 -1.82
CA ALA A 136 20.10 14.94 -2.51
C ALA A 136 21.41 14.99 -1.70
N GLN A 137 21.32 15.02 -0.36
CA GLN A 137 22.48 14.99 0.53
C GLN A 137 23.07 13.58 0.72
N HIS A 138 22.28 12.54 0.46
CA HIS A 138 22.65 11.14 0.67
C HIS A 138 22.09 10.26 -0.47
N PRO A 139 22.54 10.48 -1.72
CA PRO A 139 22.01 9.74 -2.87
C PRO A 139 22.41 8.25 -2.86
N ASP A 140 23.44 7.92 -2.09
CA ASP A 140 23.99 6.59 -1.83
C ASP A 140 23.16 5.77 -0.84
N LYS A 141 22.38 6.44 0.02
CA LYS A 141 21.63 5.76 1.08
C LYS A 141 20.32 5.17 0.59
N SER A 142 19.98 4.02 1.15
CA SER A 142 18.69 3.38 0.88
C SER A 142 17.52 4.21 1.42
N GLN A 143 16.35 4.03 0.84
CA GLN A 143 15.14 4.73 1.27
C GLN A 143 14.81 4.52 2.77
N LEU A 144 15.12 3.35 3.32
CA LEU A 144 14.91 3.05 4.73
C LEU A 144 15.88 3.83 5.63
N GLU A 145 17.14 3.95 5.25
CA GLU A 145 18.13 4.76 5.96
C GLU A 145 17.80 6.24 5.89
N LEU A 146 17.34 6.73 4.74
CA LEU A 146 16.86 8.10 4.60
C LEU A 146 15.67 8.38 5.53
N MET A 147 14.75 7.44 5.68
CA MET A 147 13.63 7.58 6.62
C MET A 147 14.09 7.59 8.08
N LYS A 148 15.14 6.83 8.44
CA LYS A 148 15.76 6.91 9.78
C LYS A 148 16.35 8.30 10.02
N VAL A 149 17.16 8.80 9.09
CA VAL A 149 17.76 10.15 9.16
C VAL A 149 16.67 11.22 9.28
N ILE A 150 15.58 11.11 8.53
CA ILE A 150 14.44 12.04 8.61
C ILE A 150 13.71 11.91 9.95
N GLY A 151 13.60 10.71 10.51
CA GLY A 151 13.10 10.46 11.85
C GLY A 151 13.92 11.19 12.92
N ASP A 152 15.25 11.08 12.86
CA ASP A 152 16.16 11.74 13.79
C ASP A 152 16.09 13.27 13.66
N LYS A 153 16.02 13.77 12.42
CA LYS A 153 15.78 15.20 12.15
C LYS A 153 14.45 15.65 12.73
N TRP A 154 13.37 14.88 12.55
CA TRP A 154 12.06 15.17 13.16
C TRP A 154 12.14 15.24 14.68
N GLN A 155 12.81 14.29 15.35
CA GLN A 155 12.96 14.31 16.80
C GLN A 155 13.76 15.52 17.29
N SER A 156 14.73 15.98 16.51
CA SER A 156 15.57 17.15 16.82
C SER A 156 14.92 18.49 16.46
N LEU A 157 13.77 18.51 15.78
CA LEU A 157 13.05 19.75 15.48
C LEU A 157 12.58 20.45 16.75
N ASP A 158 12.57 21.79 16.68
CA ASP A 158 12.02 22.63 17.72
C ASP A 158 10.52 22.37 17.91
N GLN A 159 10.05 22.60 19.13
CA GLN A 159 8.67 22.29 19.50
C GLN A 159 7.65 23.14 18.73
N ASN A 160 8.00 24.37 18.35
CA ASN A 160 7.10 25.28 17.62
C ASN A 160 6.86 24.77 16.19
N THR A 161 7.91 24.36 15.50
CA THR A 161 7.83 23.75 14.16
C THR A 161 7.08 22.43 14.21
N LYS A 162 7.35 21.56 15.18
CA LYS A 162 6.55 20.32 15.39
C LYS A 162 5.08 20.64 15.61
N ASN A 163 4.78 21.64 16.44
CA ASN A 163 3.42 22.07 16.73
C ASN A 163 2.68 22.55 15.49
N LYS A 164 3.35 23.22 14.53
CA LYS A 164 2.77 23.59 13.24
C LYS A 164 2.23 22.37 12.49
N TYR A 165 3.05 21.34 12.28
CA TYR A 165 2.61 20.11 11.61
C TYR A 165 1.51 19.36 12.39
N ILE A 166 1.58 19.39 13.72
CA ILE A 166 0.55 18.79 14.58
C ILE A 166 -0.79 19.53 14.43
N GLN A 167 -0.77 20.86 14.41
CA GLN A 167 -1.96 21.71 14.23
C GLN A 167 -2.58 21.52 12.84
N GLU A 168 -1.76 21.50 11.78
CA GLU A 168 -2.21 21.22 10.41
C GLU A 168 -2.87 19.85 10.30
N TYR A 169 -2.27 18.81 10.88
CA TYR A 169 -2.86 17.48 10.92
C TYR A 169 -4.18 17.45 11.71
N LYS A 170 -4.26 18.15 12.85
CA LYS A 170 -5.49 18.25 13.66
C LYS A 170 -6.65 18.85 12.86
N LYS A 171 -6.40 19.92 12.10
CA LYS A 171 -7.41 20.51 11.20
C LYS A 171 -7.82 19.51 10.11
N ALA A 172 -6.85 18.93 9.42
CA ALA A 172 -7.12 17.99 8.33
C ALA A 172 -7.88 16.74 8.80
N ILE A 173 -7.56 16.17 9.97
CA ILE A 173 -8.28 15.00 10.49
C ILE A 173 -9.67 15.36 11.00
N GLN A 174 -9.86 16.58 11.52
CA GLN A 174 -11.17 17.07 11.92
C GLN A 174 -12.09 17.25 10.70
N GLU A 175 -11.61 17.91 9.65
CA GLU A 175 -12.30 18.04 8.37
C GLU A 175 -12.64 16.67 7.76
N TYR A 176 -11.67 15.74 7.74
CA TYR A 176 -11.88 14.37 7.27
C TYR A 176 -12.98 13.65 8.06
N ASN A 177 -12.96 13.75 9.39
CA ASN A 177 -13.98 13.09 10.22
C ASN A 177 -15.37 13.73 10.08
N ALA A 178 -15.44 15.03 9.79
CA ALA A 178 -16.69 15.74 9.54
C ALA A 178 -17.30 15.36 8.18
N LEU A 179 -16.48 15.21 7.15
CA LEU A 179 -16.91 14.79 5.81
C LEU A 179 -17.26 13.31 5.73
N PHE A 180 -16.61 12.47 6.54
CA PHE A 180 -16.77 11.00 6.51
C PHE A 180 -17.02 10.43 7.91
N PRO A 181 -18.16 10.77 8.56
CA PRO A 181 -18.50 10.22 9.86
C PRO A 181 -18.63 8.68 9.78
N LEU A 182 -18.19 7.97 10.82
CA LEU A 182 -18.56 6.55 10.97
C LEU A 182 -19.91 6.53 11.67
N ASN A 183 -20.93 6.10 10.94
CA ASN A 183 -22.18 5.64 11.53
C ASN A 183 -21.92 4.38 12.37
#